data_AF-A0A847CFK6-F1
#
_entry.id   AF-A0A847CFK6-F1
#
_cell.length_a   1.000
_cell.length_b   1.000
_cell.length_c   1.000
_cell.angle_alpha   90.00
_cell.angle_beta   90.00
_cell.angle_gamma   90.00
#
_symmetry.space_group_name_H-M   'P 1'
#
loop_
_entity.id
_entity.type
_entity.pdbx_description
1 polymer ?
#
loop_
_entity_poly.entity_id
_entity_poly.type
_entity_poly.pdbx_seq_one_letter_code
_entity_poly.pdbx_strand_id
1 'polypeptide(L)' 'MIFPLEQLVEFKDNIYEITVAASHRAYQMAKINDPEIAANYDKVVCVAAKQLFTKKVNYRIEEKK' A
#
# COMPACT_ATOMS: atom_id res chain seq x y z
N MET A 1 2.74 5.71 12.90
CA MET A 1 1.60 5.14 12.15
C MET A 1 1.16 3.80 12.72
N ILE A 2 -0.16 3.58 12.82
CA ILE A 2 -0.81 2.30 13.15
C ILE A 2 -1.25 1.65 11.82
N PHE A 3 -1.06 0.34 11.67
CA PHE A 3 -1.48 -0.40 10.48
C PHE A 3 -3.02 -0.49 10.43
N PRO A 4 -3.66 -0.37 9.26
CA PRO A 4 -5.12 -0.44 9.12
C PRO A 4 -5.64 -1.88 9.31
N LEU A 5 -5.68 -2.35 10.57
CA LEU A 5 -6.05 -3.73 10.93
C LEU A 5 -7.54 -4.02 10.65
N GLU A 6 -8.41 -3.06 10.88
CA GLU A 6 -9.85 -3.19 10.56
C GLU A 6 -10.04 -3.45 9.07
N GLN A 7 -9.43 -2.63 8.21
CA GLN A 7 -9.51 -2.78 6.76
C GLN A 7 -8.85 -4.09 6.29
N LEU A 8 -7.79 -4.55 6.97
CA LEU A 8 -7.18 -5.85 6.70
C LEU A 8 -8.13 -7.01 7.01
N VAL A 9 -8.85 -6.95 8.14
CA VAL A 9 -9.82 -7.98 8.54
C VAL A 9 -11.05 -7.98 7.63
N GLU A 10 -11.47 -6.81 7.17
CA GLU A 10 -12.62 -6.66 6.25
C GLU A 10 -12.28 -6.97 4.79
N PHE A 11 -11.00 -7.07 4.44
CA PHE A 11 -10.56 -7.31 3.06
C PHE A 11 -10.90 -8.74 2.61
N LYS A 12 -11.79 -8.84 1.60
CA LYS A 12 -12.26 -10.13 1.07
C LYS A 12 -11.65 -10.53 -0.27
N ASP A 13 -10.87 -9.63 -0.89
CA ASP A 13 -10.19 -9.90 -2.15
C ASP A 13 -8.87 -10.65 -1.92
N ASN A 14 -8.11 -10.87 -2.99
CA ASN A 14 -6.88 -11.63 -2.94
C ASN A 14 -5.79 -10.92 -2.12
N ILE A 15 -5.50 -11.46 -0.93
CA ILE A 15 -4.54 -10.89 0.00
C ILE A 15 -3.10 -10.87 -0.55
N TYR A 16 -2.76 -11.80 -1.44
CA TYR A 16 -1.44 -11.80 -2.08
C TYR A 16 -1.32 -10.64 -3.06
N GLU A 17 -2.39 -10.32 -3.80
CA GLU A 17 -2.38 -9.23 -4.77
C GLU A 17 -2.21 -7.87 -4.09
N ILE A 18 -2.97 -7.60 -3.02
CA ILE A 18 -2.81 -6.35 -2.29
C ILE A 18 -1.45 -6.23 -1.62
N THR A 19 -0.86 -7.36 -1.17
CA THR A 19 0.48 -7.37 -0.58
C THR A 19 1.56 -7.04 -1.62
N VAL A 20 1.44 -7.61 -2.83
CA VAL A 20 2.30 -7.28 -3.97
C VAL A 20 2.12 -5.81 -4.35
N ALA A 21 0.88 -5.34 -4.47
CA ALA A 21 0.57 -3.94 -4.78
C ALA A 21 1.14 -2.97 -3.73
N ALA A 22 1.02 -3.30 -2.44
CA ALA A 22 1.57 -2.51 -1.33
C ALA A 22 3.09 -2.42 -1.42
N SER A 23 3.76 -3.52 -1.75
CA SER A 23 5.21 -3.57 -1.93
C SER A 23 5.67 -2.69 -3.10
N HIS A 24 4.99 -2.78 -4.25
CA HIS A 24 5.28 -1.93 -5.41
C HIS A 24 5.00 -0.46 -5.11
N ARG A 25 3.90 -0.14 -4.43
CA ARG A 25 3.58 1.23 -4.04
C ARG A 25 4.60 1.79 -3.05
N ALA A 26 5.02 1.00 -2.07
CA ALA A 26 6.07 1.39 -1.14
C ALA A 26 7.38 1.72 -1.85
N TYR A 27 7.77 0.91 -2.84
CA TYR A 27 8.93 1.18 -3.68
C TYR A 27 8.78 2.49 -4.47
N GLN A 28 7.62 2.74 -5.08
CA GLN A 28 7.36 3.99 -5.80
C GLN A 28 7.50 5.22 -4.88
N MET A 29 6.91 5.16 -3.69
CA MET A 29 6.98 6.24 -2.70
C MET A 29 8.42 6.48 -2.25
N ALA A 30 9.18 5.41 -1.97
CA ALA A 30 10.57 5.52 -1.57
C ALA A 30 11.43 6.13 -2.69
N LYS A 31 11.20 5.73 -3.95
CA LYS A 31 11.95 6.23 -5.11
C LYS A 31 11.79 7.73 -5.33
N ILE A 32 10.62 8.29 -5.01
CA ILE A 32 10.34 9.73 -5.17
C ILE A 32 10.58 10.53 -3.89
N ASN A 33 11.05 9.89 -2.80
CA ASN A 33 11.14 10.48 -1.47
C ASN A 33 9.83 11.18 -1.05
N ASP A 34 8.72 10.45 -1.18
CA ASP A 34 7.39 10.98 -0.88
C ASP A 34 7.35 11.55 0.56
N PRO A 35 6.95 12.83 0.75
CA PRO A 35 6.92 13.45 2.07
C PRO A 35 5.97 12.74 3.05
N GLU A 36 5.01 11.96 2.56
CA GLU A 36 4.13 11.13 3.38
C GLU A 36 4.90 10.03 4.13
N ILE A 37 6.10 9.65 3.67
CA ILE A 37 6.98 8.69 4.36
C ILE A 37 7.52 9.30 5.66
N ALA A 38 8.12 10.48 5.59
CA ALA A 38 8.70 11.18 6.73
C ALA A 38 7.63 11.51 7.79
N ALA A 39 6.43 11.89 7.35
CA ALA A 39 5.29 12.13 8.23
C ALA A 39 4.81 10.88 8.98
N ASN A 40 5.23 9.68 8.56
CA ASN A 40 4.79 8.40 9.12
C ASN A 40 5.94 7.58 9.73
N TYR A 41 7.03 8.23 10.17
CA TYR A 41 8.19 7.61 10.81
C TYR A 41 8.85 6.55 9.91
N ASP A 42 8.96 6.83 8.62
CA ASP A 42 9.62 5.98 7.61
C ASP A 42 9.03 4.57 7.45
N LYS A 43 7.83 4.33 7.99
CA LYS A 43 7.10 3.06 7.83
C LYS A 43 6.42 2.97 6.47
N VAL A 44 7.19 3.04 5.39
CA VAL A 44 6.71 3.19 4.01
C VAL A 44 5.69 2.10 3.58
N VAL A 45 5.90 0.85 4.02
CA VAL A 45 4.98 -0.26 3.72
C VAL A 45 3.62 -0.08 4.38
N CYS A 46 3.59 0.40 5.63
CA CYS A 46 2.34 0.68 6.34
C CYS A 46 1.57 1.80 5.63
N VAL A 47 2.28 2.86 5.20
CA VAL A 47 1.67 3.99 4.47
C VAL A 47 1.09 3.51 3.15
N ALA A 48 1.87 2.75 2.36
CA ALA A 48 1.42 2.18 1.11
C ALA A 48 0.19 1.28 1.29
N ALA A 49 0.20 0.38 2.27
CA ALA A 49 -0.94 -0.48 2.57
C ALA A 49 -2.19 0.34 2.93
N LYS A 50 -2.06 1.37 3.77
CA LYS A 50 -3.16 2.28 4.08
C LYS A 50 -3.70 2.99 2.84
N GLN A 51 -2.85 3.49 1.95
CA GLN A 51 -3.29 4.13 0.72
C GLN A 51 -4.13 3.18 -0.16
N LEU A 52 -3.79 1.90 -0.19
CA LEU A 52 -4.54 0.88 -0.92
C LEU A 52 -5.85 0.53 -0.21
N PHE A 53 -5.83 0.26 1.09
CA PHE A 53 -7.03 -0.08 1.86
C PHE A 53 -8.06 1.05 1.88
N THR A 54 -7.62 2.30 1.96
CA THR A 54 -8.52 3.47 1.92
C THR A 54 -8.85 3.92 0.50
N LYS A 55 -8.45 3.16 -0.53
CA LYS A 55 -8.68 3.47 -1.96
C LYS A 55 -8.17 4.86 -2.39
N LYS A 56 -7.16 5.40 -1.69
CA LYS A 56 -6.43 6.61 -2.12
C LYS A 56 -5.59 6.31 -3.35
N VAL A 57 -5.12 5.06 -3.47
CA VAL A 57 -4.44 4.51 -4.63
C VAL A 57 -5.10 3.19 -4.98
N ASN A 58 -5.37 2.96 -6.27
CA ASN A 58 -5.87 1.70 -6.78
C ASN A 58 -4.75 0.96 -7.54
N TYR A 59 -4.85 -0.36 -7.61
CA TYR A 59 -3.95 -1.20 -8.39
C TYR A 59 -4.75 -2.04 -9.38
N ARG A 60 -4.07 -2.48 -10.44
CA ARG A 60 -4.57 -3.50 -11.37
C ARG A 60 -3.39 -4.37 -11.76
N ILE A 61 -3.60 -5.68 -11.80
CA ILE A 61 -2.60 -6.61 -12.33
C ILE A 61 -2.64 -6.50 -13.85
N GLU A 62 -1.49 -6.26 -14.46
CA GLU A 62 -1.38 -6.29 -15.92
C GLU A 62 -1.38 -7.73 -16.40
N GLU A 63 -2.33 -8.07 -17.26
CA GLU A 63 -2.29 -9.33 -17.99
C GLU A 63 -1.13 -9.27 -18.99
N LYS A 64 -0.18 -10.20 -18.89
CA LYS A 64 0.89 -10.33 -19.88
C LYS A 64 0.24 -10.73 -21.22
N LYS A 65 0.40 -9.86 -22.22
CA LYS A 65 0.14 -10.19 -23.63
C LYS A 65 1.14 -11.19 -24.15
#